data_AF-A0A1L9U261-F1
#
_entry.id   AF-A0A1L9U261-F1
#
_cell.length_a   1.000
_cell.length_b   1.000
_cell.length_c   1.000
_cell.angle_alpha   90.00
_cell.angle_beta   90.00
_cell.angle_gamma   90.00
#
_symmetry.space_group_name_H-M   'P 1'
#
loop_
_entity.id
_entity.type
_entity.pdbx_description
1 polymer ?
#
loop_
_entity_poly.entity_id
_entity_poly.type
_entity_poly.pdbx_seq_one_letter_code
_entity_poly.pdbx_strand_id
1 'polypeptide(L)'
;MAEKDHHRPLLPATEAQHKLESSPAKPPKRRSLACQQCRKNRTKCVGSPTCEACKQSETECIFEPHKDRRRKASRHHVEERLYRYERVLTLVLQILRYGEMNGIGFLNGIVTQAPTLEDAISELQMISQIN
;
A
#
# COMPACT_ATOMS: atom_id res chain seq x y z
N MET A 1 26.78 -16.58 28.80
CA MET A 1 26.84 -17.46 27.61
C MET A 1 26.12 -16.69 26.50
N ALA A 2 26.86 -16.16 25.52
CA ALA A 2 26.29 -15.29 24.47
C ALA A 2 26.04 -16.12 23.21
N GLU A 3 24.76 -16.25 22.86
CA GLU A 3 24.25 -16.93 21.67
C GLU A 3 24.60 -16.08 20.43
N LYS A 4 25.37 -16.65 19.49
CA LYS A 4 25.74 -15.97 18.24
C LYS A 4 24.72 -16.36 17.16
N ASP A 5 23.95 -15.38 16.71
CA ASP A 5 23.03 -15.53 15.57
C ASP A 5 23.79 -15.79 14.27
N HIS A 6 23.60 -16.99 13.70
CA HIS A 6 24.19 -17.40 12.43
C HIS A 6 23.23 -17.05 11.29
N HIS A 7 23.19 -15.79 10.88
CA HIS A 7 22.46 -15.43 9.67
C HIS A 7 23.28 -15.77 8.42
N ARG A 8 22.67 -16.57 7.53
CA ARG A 8 23.25 -16.93 6.23
C ARG A 8 23.32 -15.69 5.34
N PRO A 9 24.50 -15.34 4.79
CA PRO A 9 24.63 -14.19 3.90
C PRO A 9 23.84 -14.39 2.60
N LEU A 10 23.18 -13.34 2.14
CA LEU A 10 22.54 -13.32 0.82
C LEU A 10 23.63 -13.38 -0.25
N LEU A 11 23.46 -14.27 -1.24
CA LEU A 11 24.33 -14.32 -2.40
C LEU A 11 24.08 -13.10 -3.31
N PRO A 12 25.11 -12.58 -4.01
CA PRO A 12 24.94 -11.54 -5.00
C PRO A 12 23.93 -11.97 -6.07
N ALA A 13 23.12 -11.04 -6.57
CA ALA A 13 22.22 -11.32 -7.67
C ALA A 13 23.03 -11.74 -8.91
N THR A 14 22.94 -13.01 -9.30
CA THR A 14 23.48 -13.46 -10.59
C THR A 14 22.58 -12.92 -11.69
N GLU A 15 23.16 -12.29 -12.71
CA GLU A 15 22.43 -11.83 -13.89
C GLU A 15 21.58 -12.98 -14.45
N ALA A 16 20.26 -12.78 -14.47
CA ALA A 16 19.33 -13.79 -14.92
C ALA A 16 19.56 -14.04 -16.41
N GLN A 17 20.08 -15.22 -16.76
CA GLN A 17 20.22 -15.66 -18.14
C GLN A 17 18.83 -15.68 -18.79
N HIS A 18 18.61 -14.76 -19.72
CA HIS A 18 17.41 -14.71 -20.55
C HIS A 18 17.32 -15.99 -21.39
N LYS A 19 16.50 -16.95 -20.95
CA LYS A 19 16.12 -18.09 -21.78
C LYS A 19 15.12 -17.60 -22.84
N LEU A 20 15.61 -17.47 -24.06
CA LEU A 20 14.79 -17.21 -25.25
C LEU A 20 13.95 -18.45 -25.59
N GLU A 21 12.73 -18.18 -26.10
CA GLU A 21 11.77 -19.07 -26.78
C GLU A 21 10.68 -19.77 -25.96
N SER A 22 9.50 -19.15 -25.93
CA SER A 22 8.29 -19.63 -26.62
C SER A 22 7.17 -18.57 -26.48
N SER A 23 6.31 -18.48 -27.49
CA SER A 23 5.25 -17.48 -27.72
C SER A 23 4.52 -16.96 -26.46
N PRO A 24 4.16 -15.65 -26.38
CA PRO A 24 3.39 -15.15 -25.26
C PRO A 24 1.91 -15.51 -25.45
N ALA A 25 1.55 -16.77 -25.20
CA ALA A 25 0.23 -17.04 -24.63
C ALA A 25 0.17 -16.17 -23.37
N LYS A 26 -0.69 -15.13 -23.38
CA LYS A 26 -0.80 -14.17 -22.27
C LYS A 26 -0.76 -14.97 -20.97
N PRO A 27 0.27 -14.80 -20.13
CA PRO A 27 0.41 -15.65 -18.96
C PRO A 27 -0.90 -15.56 -18.18
N PRO A 28 -1.49 -16.71 -17.78
CA PRO A 28 -2.74 -16.70 -17.05
C PRO A 28 -2.58 -15.71 -15.92
N LYS A 29 -3.47 -14.68 -15.86
CA LYS A 29 -3.35 -13.55 -14.93
C LYS A 29 -3.00 -14.12 -13.56
N ARG A 30 -1.73 -13.99 -13.16
CA ARG A 30 -1.25 -14.52 -11.90
C ARG A 30 -1.93 -13.70 -10.81
N ARG A 31 -2.95 -14.26 -10.20
CA ARG A 31 -3.64 -13.60 -9.09
C ARG A 31 -2.74 -13.72 -7.87
N SER A 32 -2.54 -12.61 -7.16
CA SER A 32 -1.65 -12.51 -6.00
C SER A 32 -2.07 -13.39 -4.81
N LEU A 33 -3.28 -13.94 -4.84
CA LEU A 33 -3.92 -14.60 -3.73
C LEU A 33 -4.43 -15.99 -4.14
N ALA A 34 -3.97 -17.03 -3.44
CA ALA A 34 -4.50 -18.38 -3.59
C ALA A 34 -5.95 -18.46 -3.04
N CYS A 35 -6.78 -19.32 -3.65
CA CYS A 35 -8.11 -19.66 -3.15
C CYS A 35 -8.03 -20.36 -1.77
N GLN A 36 -9.15 -20.43 -1.06
CA GLN A 36 -9.20 -21.04 0.28
C GLN A 36 -8.70 -22.49 0.30
N GLN A 37 -9.12 -23.31 -0.67
CA GLN A 37 -8.76 -24.72 -0.72
C GLN A 37 -7.27 -24.92 -0.99
N CYS A 38 -6.68 -24.18 -1.95
CA CYS A 38 -5.24 -24.24 -2.20
C CYS A 38 -4.42 -23.72 -1.01
N ARG A 39 -4.92 -22.72 -0.26
CA ARG A 39 -4.26 -22.31 1.00
C ARG A 39 -4.28 -23.41 2.04
N LYS A 40 -5.44 -24.06 2.24
CA LYS A 40 -5.61 -25.16 3.19
C LYS A 40 -4.69 -26.34 2.85
N ASN A 41 -4.62 -26.68 1.55
CA ASN A 41 -3.86 -27.83 1.07
C ASN A 41 -2.38 -27.51 0.79
N ARG A 42 -1.96 -26.24 0.92
CA ARG A 42 -0.61 -25.74 0.61
C ARG A 42 -0.15 -26.09 -0.82
N THR A 43 -1.08 -26.10 -1.78
CA THR A 43 -0.81 -26.41 -3.19
C THR A 43 -0.73 -25.15 -4.04
N LYS A 44 -0.09 -25.27 -5.21
CA LYS A 44 0.04 -24.17 -6.17
C LYS A 44 -1.34 -23.80 -6.72
N CYS A 45 -1.78 -22.56 -6.47
CA CYS A 45 -3.03 -22.03 -7.00
C CYS A 45 -2.77 -21.29 -8.33
N VAL A 46 -3.21 -21.87 -9.45
CA VAL A 46 -3.07 -21.29 -10.80
C VAL A 46 -4.40 -21.41 -11.54
N GLY A 47 -4.75 -20.42 -12.35
CA GLY A 47 -5.97 -20.44 -13.15
C GLY A 47 -7.04 -19.45 -12.67
N SER A 48 -7.98 -19.17 -13.55
CA SER A 48 -9.09 -18.23 -13.38
C SER A 48 -10.17 -18.57 -14.43
N PRO A 49 -11.47 -18.59 -14.11
CA PRO A 49 -12.10 -18.18 -12.84
C PRO A 49 -11.95 -19.20 -11.71
N THR A 50 -11.90 -20.50 -12.03
CA THR A 50 -11.53 -21.58 -11.10
C THR A 50 -10.05 -21.93 -11.27
N CYS A 51 -9.37 -22.28 -10.18
CA CYS A 51 -7.98 -22.74 -10.27
C CYS A 51 -7.92 -24.21 -10.73
N GLU A 52 -6.84 -24.58 -11.40
CA GLU A 52 -6.62 -25.92 -11.97
C GLU A 52 -6.74 -27.01 -10.89
N ALA A 53 -6.17 -26.78 -9.71
CA ALA A 53 -6.25 -27.71 -8.59
C ALA A 53 -7.70 -27.96 -8.15
N CYS A 54 -8.49 -26.90 -7.97
CA CYS A 54 -9.91 -27.03 -7.59
C CYS A 54 -10.75 -27.66 -8.70
N LYS A 55 -10.41 -27.41 -9.97
CA LYS A 55 -11.07 -28.04 -11.12
C LYS A 55 -10.83 -29.56 -11.12
N GLN A 56 -9.61 -30.00 -10.84
CA GLN A 56 -9.26 -31.43 -10.79
C GLN A 56 -9.85 -32.15 -9.59
N SER A 57 -9.91 -31.49 -8.43
CA SER A 57 -10.50 -32.07 -7.22
C SER A 57 -12.01 -31.91 -7.13
N GLU A 58 -12.65 -31.28 -8.13
CA GLU A 58 -14.08 -30.97 -8.15
C GLU A 58 -14.56 -30.26 -6.86
N THR A 59 -13.70 -29.42 -6.30
CA THR A 59 -13.98 -28.66 -5.07
C THR A 59 -14.30 -27.20 -5.37
N GLU A 60 -15.05 -26.57 -4.47
CA GLU A 60 -15.36 -25.15 -4.57
C GLU A 60 -14.10 -24.26 -4.53
N CYS A 61 -13.97 -23.38 -5.52
CA CYS A 61 -12.83 -22.49 -5.67
C CYS A 61 -13.15 -21.08 -5.18
N ILE A 62 -13.14 -20.88 -3.85
CA ILE A 62 -13.50 -19.60 -3.24
C ILE A 62 -12.26 -18.72 -3.02
N PHE A 63 -12.35 -17.47 -3.48
CA PHE A 63 -11.34 -16.44 -3.23
C PHE A 63 -11.89 -15.38 -2.26
N GLU A 64 -11.09 -15.01 -1.26
CA GLU A 64 -11.44 -13.96 -0.30
C GLU A 64 -10.54 -12.73 -0.48
N PRO A 65 -10.88 -11.79 -1.37
CA PRO A 65 -10.05 -10.60 -1.62
C PRO A 65 -9.94 -9.70 -0.37
N HIS A 66 -10.92 -9.74 0.52
CA HIS A 66 -10.94 -8.97 1.77
C HIS A 66 -9.86 -9.40 2.78
N LYS A 67 -9.33 -10.63 2.67
CA LYS A 67 -8.26 -11.13 3.55
C LYS A 67 -6.85 -10.86 3.02
N ASP A 68 -6.73 -10.20 1.86
CA ASP A 68 -5.43 -9.79 1.32
C ASP A 68 -4.83 -8.67 2.19
N ARG A 69 -3.91 -9.06 3.10
CA ARG A 69 -3.21 -8.12 3.99
C ARG A 69 -2.42 -7.07 3.23
N ARG A 70 -1.93 -7.37 2.02
CA ARG A 70 -1.24 -6.39 1.18
C ARG A 70 -2.19 -5.25 0.77
N ARG A 71 -3.43 -5.60 0.42
CA ARG A 71 -4.48 -4.61 0.14
C ARG A 71 -4.89 -3.85 1.39
N LYS A 72 -4.93 -4.50 2.57
CA LYS A 72 -5.18 -3.83 3.85
C LYS A 72 -4.13 -2.75 4.13
N ALA A 73 -2.85 -3.04 3.94
CA ALA A 73 -1.78 -2.05 4.11
C ALA A 73 -1.92 -0.87 3.13
N SER A 74 -2.19 -1.15 1.84
CA SER A 74 -2.38 -0.05 0.88
C SER A 74 -3.60 0.80 1.21
N ARG A 75 -4.69 0.19 1.69
CA ARG A 75 -5.88 0.91 2.17
C ARG A 75 -5.56 1.78 3.38
N HIS A 76 -4.87 1.24 4.37
CA HIS A 76 -4.48 2.00 5.55
C HIS A 76 -3.59 3.20 5.21
N HIS A 77 -2.62 3.05 4.30
CA HIS A 77 -1.83 4.20 3.84
C HIS A 77 -2.66 5.27 3.15
N VAL A 78 -3.67 4.86 2.35
CA VAL A 78 -4.60 5.81 1.72
C VAL A 78 -5.50 6.48 2.76
N GLU A 79 -6.04 5.72 3.72
CA GLU A 79 -6.86 6.22 4.82
C GLU A 79 -6.08 7.22 5.69
N GLU A 80 -4.85 6.90 6.06
CA GLU A 80 -3.96 7.79 6.82
C GLU A 80 -3.64 9.07 6.03
N ARG A 81 -3.43 8.94 4.72
CA ARG A 81 -3.20 10.10 3.84
C ARG A 81 -4.46 10.97 3.72
N LEU A 82 -5.65 10.37 3.67
CA LEU A 82 -6.93 11.11 3.66
C LEU A 82 -7.14 11.88 4.96
N TYR A 83 -6.97 11.22 6.11
CA TYR A 83 -7.07 11.86 7.42
C TYR A 83 -6.12 13.05 7.54
N ARG A 84 -4.90 12.89 7.02
CA ARG A 84 -3.90 13.96 6.91
C ARG A 84 -4.38 15.17 6.13
N TYR A 85 -5.06 14.98 4.99
CA TYR A 85 -5.64 16.09 4.22
C TYR A 85 -6.88 16.70 4.87
N GLU A 86 -7.76 15.89 5.46
CA GLU A 86 -8.97 16.34 6.15
C GLU A 86 -8.65 17.32 7.29
N ARG A 87 -7.58 17.05 8.05
CA ARG A 87 -7.11 17.94 9.13
C ARG A 87 -6.64 19.29 8.62
N VAL A 88 -5.84 19.29 7.55
CA VAL A 88 -5.38 20.54 6.91
C VAL A 88 -6.55 21.34 6.36
N LEU A 89 -7.49 20.68 5.68
CA LEU A 89 -8.71 21.33 5.18
C LEU A 89 -9.51 21.96 6.33
N THR A 90 -9.66 21.24 7.44
CA THR A 90 -10.37 21.75 8.62
C THR A 90 -9.67 22.99 9.19
N LEU A 91 -8.34 22.96 9.35
CA LEU A 91 -7.56 24.09 9.83
C LEU A 91 -7.70 25.31 8.91
N VAL A 92 -7.58 25.11 7.60
CA VAL A 92 -7.73 26.19 6.60
C VAL A 92 -9.13 26.79 6.69
N LEU A 93 -10.18 25.96 6.73
CA LEU A 93 -11.55 26.45 6.85
C LEU A 93 -11.79 27.21 8.17
N GLN A 94 -11.19 26.77 9.28
CA GLN A 94 -11.26 27.49 10.55
C GLN A 94 -10.60 28.87 10.46
N ILE A 95 -9.41 28.96 9.87
CA ILE A 95 -8.70 30.22 9.69
C ILE A 95 -9.47 31.16 8.75
N LEU A 96 -10.04 30.64 7.67
CA LEU A 96 -10.84 31.44 6.74
C LEU A 96 -12.15 31.94 7.37
N ARG A 97 -12.74 31.16 8.27
CA ARG A 97 -14.05 31.46 8.88
C ARG A 97 -13.97 32.29 10.16
N TYR A 98 -12.93 32.06 10.97
CA TYR A 98 -12.80 32.61 12.32
C TYR A 98 -11.43 33.27 12.57
N GLY A 99 -10.52 33.26 11.59
CA GLY A 99 -9.17 33.76 11.80
C GLY A 99 -9.16 35.22 12.21
N GLU A 100 -8.48 35.52 13.32
CA GLU A 100 -8.14 36.88 13.73
C GLU A 100 -7.27 37.57 12.67
N MET A 101 -6.98 38.86 12.88
CA MET A 101 -6.50 39.83 11.88
C MET A 101 -5.31 39.47 10.98
N ASN A 102 -4.64 38.34 11.16
CA ASN A 102 -3.53 37.88 10.31
C ASN A 102 -3.57 36.39 9.92
N GLY A 103 -4.69 35.67 10.14
CA GLY A 103 -4.78 34.23 9.86
C GLY A 103 -4.51 33.85 8.40
N ILE A 104 -5.01 34.65 7.45
CA ILE A 104 -4.75 34.45 6.02
C ILE A 104 -3.29 34.74 5.67
N GLY A 105 -2.70 35.78 6.28
CA GLY A 105 -1.29 36.11 6.08
C GLY A 105 -0.35 34.99 6.57
N PHE A 106 -0.70 34.37 7.70
CA PHE A 106 -0.01 33.20 8.24
C PHE A 106 -0.08 32.00 7.29
N LEU A 107 -1.27 31.65 6.80
CA LEU A 107 -1.44 30.58 5.81
C LEU A 107 -0.63 30.85 4.54
N ASN A 108 -0.71 32.08 4.02
CA ASN A 108 0.05 32.48 2.84
C ASN A 108 1.56 32.39 3.07
N GLY A 109 2.04 32.78 4.25
CA GLY A 109 3.43 32.61 4.64
C GLY A 109 3.90 31.16 4.54
N ILE A 110 3.15 30.22 5.12
CA ILE A 110 3.49 28.79 5.08
C ILE A 110 3.52 28.27 3.64
N VAL A 111 2.47 28.55 2.85
CA VAL A 111 2.38 28.04 1.47
C VAL A 111 3.47 28.62 0.57
N THR A 112 3.87 29.88 0.77
CA THR A 112 4.88 30.54 -0.08
C THR A 112 6.32 30.25 0.33
N GLN A 113 6.57 29.94 1.61
CA GLN A 113 7.91 29.61 2.12
C GLN A 113 8.24 28.13 1.97
N ALA A 114 7.24 27.26 1.89
CA ALA A 114 7.45 25.84 1.72
C ALA A 114 8.07 25.52 0.33
N PRO A 115 9.11 24.67 0.27
CA PRO A 115 9.75 24.31 -0.99
C PRO A 115 8.87 23.42 -1.88
N THR A 116 7.95 22.65 -1.29
CA THR A 116 6.94 21.88 -2.01
C THR A 116 5.57 21.97 -1.33
N LEU A 117 4.52 21.61 -2.07
CA LEU A 117 3.17 21.50 -1.53
C LEU A 117 3.08 20.48 -0.38
N GLU A 118 3.81 19.37 -0.47
CA GLU A 118 3.84 18.35 0.59
C GLU A 118 4.50 18.86 1.87
N ASP A 119 5.50 19.75 1.74
CA ASP A 119 6.13 20.39 2.90
C ASP A 119 5.18 21.38 3.56
N ALA A 120 4.45 22.18 2.79
CA ALA A 120 3.40 23.07 3.32
C ALA A 120 2.30 22.28 4.05
N ILE A 121 1.85 21.17 3.46
CA ILE A 121 0.86 20.27 4.08
C ILE A 121 1.39 19.70 5.40
N SER A 122 2.65 19.27 5.43
CA SER A 122 3.29 18.72 6.62
C SER A 122 3.39 19.76 7.74
N GLU A 123 3.75 21.00 7.42
CA GLU A 123 3.81 22.10 8.37
C GLU A 123 2.42 22.45 8.94
N LEU A 124 1.40 22.56 8.08
CA LEU A 124 0.01 22.77 8.51
C LEU A 124 -0.51 21.61 9.38
N GLN A 125 -0.08 20.37 9.10
CA GLN A 125 -0.42 19.21 9.93
C GLN A 125 0.14 19.30 11.33
N MET A 126 1.39 19.76 11.48
CA MET A 126 2.03 19.95 12.78
C MET A 126 1.26 20.99 13.61
N ILE A 127 0.84 22.09 12.99
CA ILE A 127 0.08 23.15 13.65
C ILE A 127 -1.28 22.64 14.13
N SER A 128 -1.98 21.84 13.31
CA SER A 128 -3.28 21.26 13.70
C SER A 128 -3.21 20.24 14.85
N GLN A 129 -2.02 19.77 15.28
CA GLN A 129 -1.85 18.84 16.42
C GLN A 129 -1.74 19.54 17.78
N ILE A 130 -1.48 20.86 17.78
CA ILE A 130 -1.21 21.65 18.99
C ILE A 130 -2.49 22.33 19.52
N ASN A 131 -3.53 22.45 18.66
CA ASN A 131 -4.83 23.04 18.99
C ASN A 131 -5.93 21.99 19.19
#